data_AF-A0A2B1JYX4-F1
#
_entry.id   AF-A0A2B1JYX4-F1
#
_cell.length_a   1.000
_cell.length_b   1.000
_cell.length_c   1.000
_cell.angle_alpha   90.00
_cell.angle_beta   90.00
_cell.angle_gamma   90.00
#
_symmetry.space_group_name_H-M   'P 1'
#
loop_
_entity.id
_entity.type
_entity.pdbx_description
1 polymer ?
#
loop_
_entity_poly.entity_id
_entity_poly.type
_entity_poly.pdbx_seq_one_letter_code
_entity_poly.pdbx_strand_id
1 'polypeptide(L)' 'GQWSLKIREWRCVGCNSHHDRDVNASINLSRWVK' A
#
# COMPACT_ATOMS: atom_id res chain seq x y z
N GLY A 1 6.96 1.22 -12.81
CA GLY A 1 8.21 1.84 -12.34
C GLY A 1 8.33 1.63 -10.84
N GLN A 2 9.44 1.03 -10.39
CA GLN A 2 9.64 0.54 -9.02
C GLN A 2 9.69 1.67 -7.95
N TRP A 3 9.87 2.92 -8.39
CA TRP A 3 9.92 4.12 -7.55
C TRP A 3 8.59 4.46 -6.85
N SER A 4 7.45 4.11 -7.44
CA SER A 4 6.13 4.44 -6.86
C SER A 4 5.76 3.62 -5.64
N LEU A 5 6.42 2.47 -5.41
CA LEU A 5 6.14 1.57 -4.30
C LEU A 5 6.79 2.08 -3.00
N LYS A 6 8.05 2.54 -3.06
CA LYS A 6 8.78 3.07 -1.89
C LYS A 6 8.14 4.34 -1.30
N ILE A 7 7.45 5.14 -2.11
CA ILE A 7 6.73 6.34 -1.65
C ILE A 7 5.47 6.02 -0.83
N ARG A 8 4.97 4.77 -0.94
CA ARG A 8 3.72 4.32 -0.30
C ARG A 8 3.96 3.60 1.03
N GLU A 9 5.22 3.31 1.34
CA GLU A 9 5.61 2.70 2.60
C GLU A 9 5.69 3.77 3.71
N TRP A 10 5.07 3.49 4.86
CA TRP A 10 5.16 4.34 6.04
C TRP A 10 5.43 3.47 7.28
N ARG A 11 6.28 3.96 8.19
CA ARG A 11 6.50 3.31 9.48
C ARG A 11 5.39 3.68 10.44
N CYS A 12 4.63 2.70 10.90
CA CYS A 12 3.57 2.91 11.88
C CYS A 12 4.15 3.09 13.28
N VAL A 13 3.75 4.17 13.95
CA VAL A 13 4.24 4.52 15.30
C VAL A 13 3.69 3.56 16.37
N GLY A 14 2.52 2.97 16.15
CA GLY A 14 1.87 2.06 17.10
C GLY A 14 2.40 0.62 17.08
N CYS A 15 2.82 0.11 15.91
CA CYS A 15 3.32 -1.26 15.76
C CYS A 15 4.80 -1.33 15.32
N ASN A 16 5.45 -0.19 15.10
CA ASN A 16 6.83 -0.03 14.67
C ASN A 16 7.21 -0.78 13.37
N SER A 17 6.22 -1.14 12.54
CA SER A 17 6.39 -1.88 11.29
C SER A 17 6.13 -0.99 10.07
N HIS A 18 6.70 -1.34 8.90
CA HIS A 18 6.40 -0.66 7.64
C HIS A 18 5.11 -1.21 7.04
N HIS A 19 4.20 -0.32 6.68
CA HIS A 19 2.94 -0.65 6.00
C HIS A 19 2.87 0.04 4.66
N ASP A 20 2.21 -0.60 3.69
CA ASP A 20 1.80 0.04 2.44
C ASP A 20 0.49 0.81 2.67
N ARG A 21 0.43 2.05 2.19
CA ARG A 21 -0.72 2.94 2.34
C ARG A 21 -1.92 2.56 1.46
N ASP A 22 -1.74 1.71 0.43
CA ASP A 22 -2.71 1.53 -0.65
C ASP A 22 -3.37 0.14 -0.69
N VAL A 23 -3.47 -0.54 0.45
CA VAL A 23 -4.13 -1.86 0.59
C VAL A 23 -5.58 -1.83 0.06
N ASN A 24 -6.35 -0.78 0.36
CA ASN A 24 -7.75 -0.71 -0.07
C ASN A 24 -7.90 -0.40 -1.56
N ALA A 25 -7.01 0.39 -2.13
CA ALA A 25 -7.05 0.72 -3.56
C ALA A 25 -6.73 -0.53 -4.41
N SER A 26 -5.74 -1.32 -4.01
CA SER A 26 -5.39 -2.58 -4.69
C SER A 26 -6.52 -3.63 -4.62
N ILE A 27 -7.19 -3.76 -3.47
CA ILE A 27 -8.37 -4.62 -3.33
C ILE A 27 -9.50 -4.16 -4.25
N ASN A 28 -9.77 -2.85 -4.31
CA ASN A 28 -10.78 -2.31 -5.21
C ASN A 28 -10.43 -2.59 -6.66
N LEU A 29 -9.22 -2.26 -7.13
CA LEU A 29 -8.76 -2.59 -8.49
C LEU A 29 -8.89 -4.09 -8.79
N SER A 30 -8.48 -4.97 -7.88
CA SER A 30 -8.64 -6.43 -8.05
C SER A 30 -10.09 -6.90 -8.15
N ARG A 31 -11.04 -6.18 -7.55
CA ARG A 31 -12.48 -6.49 -7.63
C ARG A 31 -13.12 -5.98 -8.92
N TRP A 32 -12.63 -4.89 -9.50
CA TRP A 32 -13.17 -4.24 -10.70
C TRP A 32 -12.60 -4.78 -12.02
N VAL A 33 -11.43 -5.42 -12.02
CA VAL A 33 -10.79 -5.99 -13.23
C VAL A 33 -11.28 -7.43 -13.51
N LYS A 34 -12.54 -7.74 -13.21
CA LYS A 34 -13.19 -9.00 -13.63
C LYS A 34 -13.91 -8.82 -14.96
#